data_AF-A0A2U9K5C3-F1
#
_entry.id   AF-A0A2U9K5C3-F1
#
_cell.length_a   1.000
_cell.length_b   1.000
_cell.length_c   1.000
_cell.angle_alpha   90.00
_cell.angle_beta   90.00
_cell.angle_gamma   90.00
#
_symmetry.space_group_name_H-M   'P 1'
#
loop_
_entity.id
_entity.type
_entity.pdbx_description
1 polymer ?
#
loop_
_entity_poly.entity_id
_entity_poly.type
_entity_poly.pdbx_seq_one_letter_code
_entity_poly.pdbx_strand_id
1 'polypeptide(L)'
;PVRMYMREMGTVELLTREGEIDIAKRIEDGINQVQSSVAEYPEAITYLLEQYDKYEAEQLRLSDIISGFIDPNETEDMAPTATHIGSELGEDDLADEDEEDEEDEDEDGDSSDDDGDGGPDPEVAREKFGELRAQYEVTRLSIQK
;
A
#
# COMPACT_ATOMS: atom_id res chain seq x y z
N PRO A 1 7.41 22.42 -29.14
CA PRO A 1 7.41 21.56 -27.93
C PRO A 1 6.61 20.27 -28.12
N VAL A 2 5.31 20.35 -28.40
CA VAL A 2 4.42 19.17 -28.57
C VAL A 2 4.89 18.23 -29.69
N ARG A 3 5.27 18.79 -30.86
CA ARG A 3 5.80 18.01 -31.99
C ARG A 3 7.10 17.26 -31.66
N MET A 4 7.88 17.76 -30.70
CA MET A 4 9.11 17.11 -30.24
C MET A 4 8.79 15.90 -29.37
N TYR A 5 7.85 16.05 -28.43
CA TYR A 5 7.35 14.97 -27.57
C TYR A 5 6.74 13.81 -28.36
N MET A 6 5.82 14.09 -29.29
CA MET A 6 5.16 13.05 -30.09
C MET A 6 6.15 12.24 -30.95
N ARG A 7 7.22 12.90 -31.42
CA ARG A 7 8.29 12.24 -32.17
C ARG A 7 9.12 11.33 -31.26
N GLU A 8 9.34 11.72 -30.02
CA GLU A 8 10.14 10.96 -29.04
C GLU A 8 9.36 9.76 -28.49
N MET A 9 8.09 9.96 -28.14
CA MET A 9 7.19 8.86 -27.72
C MET A 9 6.93 7.85 -28.83
N GLY A 10 6.83 8.29 -30.10
CA GLY A 10 6.66 7.39 -31.24
C GLY A 10 7.86 6.48 -31.55
N THR A 11 8.98 6.62 -30.84
CA THR A 11 10.12 5.69 -30.95
C THR A 11 10.04 4.50 -30.00
N VAL A 12 9.14 4.54 -29.02
CA VAL A 12 8.91 3.45 -28.06
C VAL A 12 7.90 2.47 -28.65
N GLU A 13 8.26 1.19 -28.68
CA GLU A 13 7.37 0.13 -29.16
C GLU A 13 6.25 -0.15 -28.15
N LEU A 14 5.07 -0.50 -28.65
CA LEU A 14 3.94 -0.88 -27.79
C LEU A 14 4.25 -2.21 -27.07
N LEU A 15 3.77 -2.34 -25.84
CA LEU A 15 3.91 -3.57 -25.06
C LEU A 15 3.01 -4.67 -25.63
N THR A 16 3.49 -5.91 -25.54
CA THR A 16 2.67 -7.11 -25.69
C THR A 16 2.11 -7.50 -24.34
N ARG A 17 1.02 -8.28 -24.30
CA ARG A 17 0.47 -8.82 -23.05
C ARG A 17 1.52 -9.57 -22.21
N GLU A 18 2.42 -10.30 -22.86
CA GLU A 18 3.54 -10.97 -22.17
C GLU A 18 4.55 -9.96 -21.62
N GLY A 19 4.86 -8.90 -22.37
CA GLY A 19 5.74 -7.82 -21.92
C GLY A 19 5.17 -7.03 -20.74
N GLU A 20 3.86 -6.82 -20.68
CA GLU A 20 3.17 -6.22 -19.52
C GLU A 20 3.33 -7.10 -18.27
N ILE A 21 3.12 -8.41 -18.41
CA ILE A 21 3.29 -9.38 -17.30
C ILE A 21 4.75 -9.39 -16.81
N ASP A 22 5.72 -9.37 -17.73
CA ASP A 22 7.14 -9.38 -17.37
C ASP A 22 7.55 -8.08 -16.65
N ILE A 23 6.98 -6.94 -17.04
CA ILE A 23 7.19 -5.68 -16.32
C ILE A 23 6.56 -5.74 -14.92
N ALA A 24 5.34 -6.26 -14.80
CA ALA A 24 4.67 -6.40 -13.51
C ALA A 24 5.49 -7.24 -12.52
N LYS A 25 5.98 -8.41 -12.95
CA LYS A 25 6.87 -9.26 -12.13
C LYS A 25 8.15 -8.55 -11.71
N ARG A 26 8.77 -7.80 -12.62
CA ARG A 26 9.99 -7.04 -12.30
C ARG A 26 9.73 -5.93 -11.29
N ILE A 27 8.56 -5.30 -11.34
CA ILE A 27 8.15 -4.30 -10.35
C ILE A 27 7.93 -4.97 -8.98
N GLU A 28 7.23 -6.10 -8.95
CA GLU A 28 6.98 -6.89 -7.75
C GLU A 28 8.29 -7.37 -7.09
N ASP A 29 9.21 -7.94 -7.88
CA ASP A 29 10.53 -8.35 -7.43
C ASP A 29 11.32 -7.17 -6.83
N GLY A 30 11.25 -6.00 -7.48
CA GLY A 30 11.90 -4.79 -7.00
C GLY A 30 11.32 -4.28 -5.68
N ILE A 31 10.00 -4.30 -5.54
CA ILE A 31 9.31 -3.94 -4.30
C ILE A 31 9.68 -4.91 -3.18
N ASN A 32 9.63 -6.21 -3.44
CA ASN A 32 9.98 -7.24 -2.47
C ASN A 32 11.44 -7.10 -2.01
N GLN A 33 12.36 -6.75 -2.92
CA GLN A 33 13.75 -6.49 -2.57
C GLN A 33 13.89 -5.31 -1.61
N VAL A 34 13.18 -4.20 -1.85
CA VAL A 34 13.19 -3.04 -0.95
C VAL A 34 12.57 -3.40 0.41
N GLN A 35 11.42 -4.08 0.41
CA GLN A 35 10.74 -4.53 1.63
C GLN A 35 11.64 -5.44 2.48
N SER A 36 12.30 -6.42 1.85
CA SER A 36 13.27 -7.30 2.52
C SER A 36 14.43 -6.52 3.13
N SER A 37 14.96 -5.52 2.39
CA SER A 37 16.05 -4.67 2.89
C SER A 37 15.62 -3.84 4.10
N VAL A 38 14.38 -3.35 4.12
CA VAL A 38 13.82 -2.62 5.28
C VAL A 38 13.59 -3.57 6.46
N ALA A 39 13.10 -4.78 6.20
CA ALA A 39 12.85 -5.79 7.24
C ALA A 39 14.15 -6.28 7.92
N GLU A 40 15.27 -6.28 7.20
CA GLU A 40 16.59 -6.61 7.75
C GLU A 40 17.17 -5.51 8.65
N TYR A 41 16.63 -4.29 8.63
CA TYR A 41 17.11 -3.18 9.44
C TYR A 41 16.47 -3.19 10.84
N PRO A 42 17.23 -3.45 11.93
CA PRO A 42 16.63 -3.64 13.25
C PRO A 42 15.86 -2.42 13.78
N GLU A 43 16.32 -1.21 13.44
CA GLU A 43 15.66 0.03 13.89
C GLU A 43 14.35 0.32 13.16
N ALA A 44 14.08 -0.32 12.00
CA ALA A 44 12.78 -0.22 11.38
C ALA A 44 11.71 -0.92 12.24
N ILE A 45 12.06 -2.09 12.80
CA ILE A 45 11.15 -2.88 13.64
C ILE A 45 10.92 -2.21 15.00
N THR A 46 11.96 -1.63 15.61
CA THR A 46 11.80 -0.87 16.87
C THR A 46 10.88 0.33 16.66
N TYR A 47 11.10 1.11 15.61
CA TYR A 47 10.29 2.27 15.28
C TYR A 47 8.81 1.89 15.07
N LEU A 48 8.55 0.79 14.35
CA LEU A 48 7.20 0.29 14.12
C LEU A 48 6.50 -0.13 15.43
N LEU A 49 7.20 -0.85 16.31
CA LEU A 49 6.68 -1.21 17.64
C LEU A 49 6.42 0.02 18.50
N GLU A 50 7.27 1.06 18.43
CA GLU A 50 7.05 2.33 19.14
C GLU A 50 5.83 3.10 18.62
N GLN A 51 5.54 3.07 17.30
CA GLN A 51 4.30 3.67 16.79
C GLN A 51 3.08 2.91 17.31
N TYR A 52 3.15 1.59 17.36
CA TYR A 52 2.07 0.78 17.93
C TYR A 52 1.87 1.06 19.44
N ASP A 53 2.96 1.27 20.20
CA ASP A 53 2.87 1.68 21.61
C ASP A 53 2.18 3.05 21.78
N LYS A 54 2.38 3.98 20.83
CA LYS A 54 1.65 5.27 20.81
C LYS A 54 0.18 5.10 20.47
N TYR A 55 -0.17 4.16 19.59
CA TYR A 55 -1.56 3.80 19.34
C TYR A 55 -2.22 3.23 20.59
N GLU A 56 -1.57 2.31 21.31
CA GLU A 56 -2.08 1.79 22.59
C GLU A 56 -2.22 2.88 23.67
N ALA A 57 -1.40 3.94 23.60
CA ALA A 57 -1.49 5.12 24.44
C ALA A 57 -2.54 6.16 23.96
N GLU A 58 -3.37 5.81 22.98
CA GLU A 58 -4.42 6.67 22.39
C GLU A 58 -3.88 7.96 21.74
N GLN A 59 -2.63 7.96 21.26
CA GLN A 59 -1.99 9.13 20.64
C GLN A 59 -2.05 9.16 19.12
N LEU A 60 -2.29 8.00 18.49
CA LEU A 60 -2.37 7.80 17.04
C LEU A 60 -3.56 6.92 16.70
N ARG A 61 -4.03 6.96 15.45
CA ARG A 61 -5.01 5.99 14.94
C ARG A 61 -4.28 4.78 14.34
N LEU A 62 -4.91 3.61 14.36
CA LEU A 62 -4.30 2.40 13.79
C LEU A 62 -4.09 2.53 12.27
N SER A 63 -5.03 3.18 11.59
CA SER A 63 -4.97 3.48 10.15
C SER A 63 -3.79 4.37 9.76
N ASP A 64 -3.22 5.13 10.70
CA ASP A 64 -2.03 5.96 10.45
C ASP A 64 -0.73 5.12 10.41
N ILE A 65 -0.77 3.88 10.93
CA ILE A 65 0.39 3.00 11.08
C ILE A 65 0.35 1.90 10.02
N ILE A 66 -0.82 1.29 9.82
CA ILE A 66 -1.04 0.20 8.87
C ILE A 66 -2.41 0.32 8.20
N SER A 67 -2.50 -0.17 6.97
CA SER A 67 -3.79 -0.31 6.27
C SER A 67 -4.44 -1.68 6.52
N GLY A 68 -3.65 -2.73 6.77
CA GLY A 68 -4.16 -4.08 6.98
C GLY A 68 -3.04 -5.12 7.12
N PHE A 69 -3.43 -6.39 7.26
CA PHE A 69 -2.51 -7.54 7.28
C PHE A 69 -2.85 -8.49 6.14
N ILE A 70 -1.83 -9.22 5.68
CA ILE A 70 -2.01 -10.28 4.67
C ILE A 70 -2.52 -11.53 5.39
N ASP A 71 -3.70 -12.02 5.03
CA ASP A 71 -4.19 -13.33 5.47
C ASP A 71 -3.64 -14.43 4.54
N PRO A 72 -2.80 -15.37 5.05
CA PRO A 72 -2.30 -16.47 4.24
C PRO A 72 -3.38 -17.47 3.78
N ASN A 73 -4.59 -17.43 4.35
CA ASN A 73 -5.73 -18.25 3.93
C ASN A 73 -6.66 -17.58 2.91
N GLU A 74 -6.53 -16.26 2.69
CA GLU A 74 -7.19 -15.62 1.55
C GLU A 74 -6.43 -16.00 0.28
N THR A 75 -7.12 -16.73 -0.60
CA THR A 75 -6.56 -17.21 -1.86
C THR A 75 -6.17 -16.03 -2.75
N GLU A 76 -4.87 -15.71 -2.83
CA GLU A 76 -4.12 -15.13 -3.97
C GLU A 76 -4.75 -14.00 -4.83
N ASP A 77 -5.85 -13.36 -4.43
CA ASP A 77 -6.40 -12.16 -5.11
C ASP A 77 -5.86 -10.86 -4.51
N MET A 78 -5.21 -10.94 -3.34
CA MET A 78 -4.20 -9.99 -2.98
C MET A 78 -2.87 -10.54 -3.51
N ALA A 79 -2.57 -10.27 -4.79
CA ALA A 79 -1.16 -10.07 -5.16
C ALA A 79 -0.53 -9.22 -4.05
N PRO A 80 0.74 -9.43 -3.64
CA PRO A 80 1.39 -8.50 -2.74
C PRO A 80 1.32 -7.15 -3.44
N THR A 81 0.27 -6.39 -3.12
CA THR A 81 -0.10 -5.25 -3.92
C THR A 81 1.09 -4.35 -3.77
N ALA A 82 1.49 -3.76 -4.88
CA ALA A 82 2.30 -2.57 -4.88
C ALA A 82 1.51 -1.51 -4.09
N THR A 83 1.42 -1.69 -2.77
CA THR A 83 0.83 -0.80 -1.80
C THR A 83 1.77 0.37 -1.78
N HIS A 84 1.53 1.28 -2.73
CA HIS A 84 1.83 2.68 -2.61
C HIS A 84 3.27 3.01 -2.20
N ILE A 85 4.28 2.27 -2.66
CA ILE A 85 5.66 2.79 -2.65
C ILE A 85 5.76 3.77 -3.83
N GLY A 86 5.18 4.96 -3.68
CA GLY A 86 5.38 6.10 -4.59
C GLY A 86 4.19 6.57 -5.43
N SER A 87 2.97 6.07 -5.19
CA SER A 87 1.74 6.62 -5.80
C SER A 87 0.66 6.79 -4.74
N GLU A 88 0.86 7.74 -3.84
CA GLU A 88 -0.23 8.41 -3.13
C GLU A 88 -0.80 9.49 -4.07
N LEU A 89 -1.53 9.06 -5.08
CA LEU A 89 -2.59 9.91 -5.62
C LEU A 89 -3.82 9.51 -4.81
N GLY A 90 -4.47 10.49 -4.17
CA GLY A 90 -5.74 10.22 -3.48
C GLY A 90 -6.74 9.70 -4.51
N GLU A 91 -7.74 8.92 -4.09
CA GLU A 91 -8.86 8.58 -4.98
C GLU A 91 -9.52 9.85 -5.56
N ASP A 92 -9.42 10.97 -4.82
CA ASP A 92 -9.78 12.32 -5.26
C ASP A 92 -9.02 12.81 -6.51
N ASP A 93 -7.76 12.39 -6.73
CA ASP A 93 -6.95 12.81 -7.88
C ASP A 93 -7.28 11.99 -9.15
N LEU A 94 -8.06 10.91 -9.04
CA LEU A 94 -8.47 10.05 -10.17
C LEU A 94 -9.83 10.45 -10.76
N ALA A 95 -10.55 11.38 -10.12
CA ALA A 95 -11.90 11.76 -10.51
C ALA A 95 -11.99 12.86 -11.59
N ASP A 96 -10.87 13.46 -12.02
CA ASP A 96 -10.88 14.72 -12.80
C ASP A 96 -10.40 14.57 -14.27
N GLU A 97 -10.40 13.35 -14.85
CA GLU A 97 -9.97 13.13 -16.25
C GLU A 97 -11.07 12.67 -17.23
N ASP A 98 -12.35 12.60 -16.84
CA ASP A 98 -13.45 12.16 -17.72
C ASP A 98 -14.68 13.12 -17.74
N GLU A 99 -14.45 14.43 -17.85
CA GLU A 99 -15.51 15.40 -18.20
C GLU A 99 -15.21 16.14 -19.52
N GLU A 100 -15.51 15.48 -20.65
CA GLU A 100 -15.95 16.18 -21.86
C GLU A 100 -17.34 15.67 -22.30
N ASP A 101 -18.36 16.51 -22.01
CA ASP A 101 -19.67 16.65 -22.65
C ASP A 101 -20.60 15.41 -22.75
N GLU A 102 -21.67 15.36 -21.94
CA GLU A 102 -23.07 15.43 -22.43
C GLU A 102 -23.99 16.05 -21.34
N GLU A 103 -24.72 17.11 -21.72
CA GLU A 103 -25.78 17.76 -20.94
C GLU A 103 -26.92 16.78 -20.61
N ASP A 104 -27.27 16.62 -19.33
CA ASP A 104 -28.68 16.53 -18.91
C ASP A 104 -28.81 16.80 -17.40
N GLU A 105 -29.62 17.81 -17.09
CA GLU A 105 -30.10 18.14 -15.75
C GLU A 105 -31.00 17.01 -15.24
N ASP A 106 -30.72 16.44 -14.07
CA ASP A 106 -31.71 16.28 -13.00
C ASP A 106 -31.06 15.84 -11.68
N GLU A 107 -31.37 16.65 -10.67
CA GLU A 107 -30.97 16.64 -9.27
C GLU A 107 -31.69 15.50 -8.52
N ASP A 108 -30.94 14.63 -7.82
CA ASP A 108 -31.37 14.12 -6.51
C ASP A 108 -30.19 13.44 -5.79
N GLY A 109 -29.71 14.13 -4.76
CA GLY A 109 -28.62 13.69 -3.91
C GLY A 109 -28.99 12.49 -3.04
N ASP A 110 -28.08 11.52 -3.02
CA ASP A 110 -27.75 10.76 -1.83
C ASP A 110 -26.24 10.48 -1.88
N SER A 111 -25.44 11.50 -1.52
CA SER A 111 -24.08 11.26 -1.04
C SER A 111 -24.24 10.60 0.32
N SER A 112 -24.56 9.31 0.30
CA SER A 112 -24.22 8.44 1.39
C SER A 112 -22.70 8.44 1.43
N ASP A 113 -22.13 9.34 2.25
CA ASP A 113 -20.81 9.17 2.85
C ASP A 113 -20.85 7.83 3.62
N ASP A 114 -20.82 6.72 2.89
CA ASP A 114 -20.33 5.46 3.40
C ASP A 114 -18.81 5.65 3.42
N ASP A 115 -18.34 6.34 4.46
CA ASP A 115 -17.00 6.15 4.99
C ASP A 115 -16.84 4.62 5.05
N GLY A 116 -16.16 4.04 4.06
CA GLY A 116 -15.76 2.65 4.03
C GLY A 116 -14.79 2.44 5.18
N ASP A 117 -15.33 2.38 6.40
CA ASP A 117 -14.68 2.14 7.68
C ASP A 117 -14.30 0.65 7.75
N GLY A 118 -13.51 0.24 6.76
CA GLY A 118 -12.74 -1.00 6.76
C GLY A 118 -11.36 -0.75 7.33
N GLY A 119 -11.26 0.02 8.41
CA GLY A 119 -10.01 0.18 9.14
C GLY A 119 -9.48 -1.19 9.59
N PRO A 120 -8.15 -1.37 9.74
CA PRO A 120 -7.58 -2.62 10.20
C PRO A 120 -8.21 -3.06 11.53
N ASP A 121 -8.62 -4.34 11.62
CA ASP A 121 -9.25 -4.89 12.82
C ASP A 121 -8.28 -4.76 14.03
N PRO A 122 -8.66 -4.00 15.08
CA PRO A 122 -7.79 -3.76 16.22
C PRO A 122 -7.48 -5.03 17.02
N GLU A 123 -8.36 -6.04 17.00
CA GLU A 123 -8.10 -7.31 17.69
C GLU A 123 -7.02 -8.12 16.97
N VAL A 124 -7.14 -8.23 15.64
CA VAL A 124 -6.14 -8.89 14.78
C VAL A 124 -4.81 -8.15 14.85
N ALA A 125 -4.83 -6.82 14.81
CA ALA A 125 -3.64 -6.01 14.95
C ALA A 125 -2.92 -6.29 16.26
N ARG A 126 -3.64 -6.29 17.38
CA ARG A 126 -3.06 -6.60 18.69
C ARG A 126 -2.43 -7.99 18.75
N GLU A 127 -3.07 -9.00 18.16
CA GLU A 127 -2.50 -10.34 18.06
C GLU A 127 -1.20 -10.33 17.26
N LYS A 128 -1.21 -9.76 16.05
CA LYS A 128 -0.05 -9.72 15.15
C LYS A 128 1.11 -8.89 15.69
N PHE A 129 0.86 -7.73 16.27
CA PHE A 129 1.88 -6.93 16.95
C PHE A 129 2.43 -7.63 18.20
N GLY A 130 1.60 -8.42 18.89
CA GLY A 130 2.03 -9.29 19.98
C GLY A 130 3.00 -10.39 19.51
N GLU A 131 2.66 -11.09 18.42
CA GLU A 131 3.54 -12.08 17.78
C GLU A 131 4.87 -11.46 17.34
N LEU A 132 4.81 -10.29 16.68
CA LEU A 132 5.98 -9.55 16.22
C LEU A 132 6.90 -9.17 17.39
N ARG A 133 6.33 -8.65 18.50
CA ARG A 133 7.10 -8.27 19.69
C ARG A 133 7.78 -9.48 20.33
N ALA A 134 7.06 -10.60 20.45
CA ALA A 134 7.63 -11.84 21.01
C ALA A 134 8.80 -12.34 20.16
N GLN A 135 8.65 -12.35 18.83
CA GLN A 135 9.71 -12.76 17.91
C GLN A 135 10.91 -11.80 17.94
N TYR A 136 10.66 -10.49 18.03
CA TYR A 136 11.69 -9.47 18.16
C TYR A 136 12.51 -9.67 19.44
N GLU A 137 11.88 -9.93 20.59
CA GLU A 137 12.58 -10.16 21.85
C GLU A 137 13.46 -11.43 21.80
N VAL A 138 12.93 -12.53 21.26
CA VAL A 138 13.69 -13.78 21.08
C VAL A 138 14.93 -13.55 20.21
N THR A 139 14.75 -12.84 19.09
CA THR A 139 15.83 -12.53 18.14
C THR A 139 16.86 -11.58 18.75
N ARG A 140 16.43 -10.57 19.51
CA ARG A 140 17.32 -9.64 20.20
C ARG A 140 18.16 -10.33 21.27
N LEU A 141 17.55 -11.21 22.06
CA LEU A 141 18.23 -11.94 23.13
C LEU A 141 19.23 -12.97 22.59
N SER A 142 18.98 -13.56 21.42
CA SER A 142 19.90 -14.52 20.80
C SER A 142 21.21 -13.87 20.33
N ILE A 143 21.18 -12.58 19.97
CA ILE A 143 22.37 -11.81 19.57
C ILE A 143 23.21 -11.40 20.79
N GLN A 144 22.59 -11.20 21.96
CA GLN A 144 23.28 -10.79 23.19
C GLN A 144 23.99 -11.95 23.93
N LYS A 145 23.75 -13.20 23.53
CA LYS A 145 24.26 -14.40 24.19
C LYS A 145 25.54 -14.91 23.54
#